data_AF-A0A1D7Y0D6-F1
#
_entry.id   AF-A0A1D7Y0D6-F1
#
_cell.length_a   1.000
_cell.length_b   1.000
_cell.length_c   1.000
_cell.angle_alpha   90.00
_cell.angle_beta   90.00
_cell.angle_gamma   90.00
#
_symmetry.space_group_name_H-M   'P 1'
#
loop_
_entity.id
_entity.type
_entity.pdbx_description
1 polymer ?
#
loop_
_entity_poly.entity_id
_entity_poly.type
_entity_poly.pdbx_seq_one_letter_code
_entity_poly.pdbx_strand_id
1 'polypeptide(L)'
;MILQFKKNRVLYSILSFCALLWIQSCKEAPAKSPALPQVNRVLDTLEEAPEQDTPVSNSSVPEEFSDWPNYPLLDTAIKNLKNGDPIFFKQPIEDINQLFLDIKKSVPKSLKTNSILARVKVTETLARKLHELYSVEDTDLKEAEQTKVNLIKSHTNLIFQINKTREKEAQRITKPI
;
A
#
# COMPACT_ATOMS: atom_id res chain seq x y z
N MET A 1 39.06 -23.76 -31.76
CA MET A 1 39.27 -22.33 -31.41
C MET A 1 37.93 -21.58 -31.43
N ILE A 2 36.98 -21.87 -30.53
CA ILE A 2 35.67 -21.16 -30.45
C ILE A 2 35.19 -21.09 -28.98
N LEU A 3 36.08 -20.81 -28.03
CA LEU A 3 35.68 -20.72 -26.62
C LEU A 3 36.34 -19.56 -25.86
N GLN A 4 36.53 -18.40 -26.51
CA GLN A 4 36.96 -17.19 -25.79
C GLN A 4 36.20 -15.91 -26.20
N PHE A 5 35.28 -15.95 -27.18
CA PHE A 5 34.68 -14.72 -27.73
C PHE A 5 33.44 -14.20 -26.98
N LYS A 6 32.81 -14.97 -26.09
CA LYS A 6 31.53 -14.57 -25.47
C LYS A 6 31.69 -13.75 -24.18
N LYS A 7 32.82 -13.86 -23.48
CA LYS A 7 33.04 -13.20 -22.19
C LYS A 7 33.36 -11.70 -22.32
N ASN A 8 33.99 -11.29 -23.43
CA ASN A 8 34.34 -9.88 -23.65
C ASN A 8 33.17 -9.00 -24.09
N ARG A 9 32.12 -9.53 -24.75
CA ARG A 9 30.97 -8.70 -25.16
C ARG A 9 30.12 -8.19 -23.99
N VAL A 10 30.02 -8.96 -22.91
CA VAL A 10 29.27 -8.56 -21.71
C VAL A 10 30.01 -7.49 -20.93
N LEU A 11 31.35 -7.57 -20.87
CA LEU A 11 32.20 -6.59 -20.17
C LEU A 11 32.13 -5.19 -20.80
N TYR A 12 32.17 -5.09 -22.14
CA TYR A 12 32.03 -3.80 -22.83
C TYR A 12 30.64 -3.18 -22.67
N SER A 13 29.59 -4.00 -22.54
CA SER A 13 28.22 -3.52 -22.30
C SER A 13 28.04 -2.94 -20.90
N ILE A 14 28.76 -3.46 -19.89
CA ILE A 14 28.70 -2.98 -18.50
C ILE A 14 29.53 -1.70 -18.34
N LEU A 15 30.73 -1.64 -18.93
CA LEU A 15 31.58 -0.45 -18.92
C LEU A 15 30.94 0.75 -19.66
N SER A 16 30.21 0.50 -20.76
CA SER A 16 29.53 1.56 -21.52
C SER A 16 28.32 2.14 -20.81
N PHE A 17 27.68 1.40 -19.91
CA PHE A 17 26.49 1.87 -19.19
C PHE A 17 26.86 2.67 -17.92
N CYS A 18 28.04 2.42 -17.34
CA CYS A 18 28.53 3.13 -16.15
C CYS A 18 29.01 4.57 -16.44
N ALA A 19 29.28 4.92 -17.70
CA ALA A 19 29.78 6.25 -18.08
C ALA A 19 28.70 7.36 -18.14
N LEU A 20 27.41 7.00 -18.03
CA LEU A 20 26.28 7.95 -18.20
C LEU A 20 25.58 8.37 -16.90
N LEU A 21 26.09 7.98 -15.72
CA LEU A 21 25.47 8.32 -14.43
C LEU A 21 26.22 9.39 -13.62
N TRP A 22 27.20 10.07 -14.21
CA TRP A 22 27.81 11.26 -13.64
C TRP A 22 27.39 12.49 -14.43
N ILE A 23 26.24 13.06 -14.09
CA ILE A 23 25.98 14.50 -13.95
C ILE A 23 24.60 14.60 -13.28
N GLN A 24 24.59 14.84 -11.96
CA GLN A 24 23.65 15.72 -11.25
C GLN A 24 24.06 15.77 -9.77
N SER A 25 25.13 16.52 -9.51
CA SER A 25 25.44 17.07 -8.19
C SER A 25 24.89 18.50 -8.19
N CYS A 26 23.83 18.74 -7.44
CA CYS A 26 23.32 20.09 -7.16
C CYS A 26 23.10 20.27 -5.65
N LYS A 27 23.99 21.12 -5.12
CA LYS A 27 24.04 21.85 -3.85
C LYS A 27 22.76 21.97 -3.01
N GLU A 28 22.89 21.61 -1.73
CA GLU A 28 22.11 22.20 -0.64
C GLU A 28 22.61 23.61 -0.27
N ALA A 29 21.67 24.49 0.08
CA ALA A 29 21.85 25.63 1.00
C ALA A 29 20.45 26.11 1.49
N PRO A 30 20.33 26.90 2.57
CA PRO A 30 19.97 26.46 3.91
C PRO A 30 18.56 26.90 4.36
N ALA A 31 18.11 26.27 5.45
CA ALA A 31 16.87 26.55 6.16
C ALA A 31 16.69 28.02 6.57
N LYS A 32 15.45 28.51 6.44
CA LYS A 32 14.91 29.61 7.26
C LYS A 32 13.52 29.22 7.77
N SER A 33 13.48 28.87 9.05
CA SER A 33 12.26 28.85 9.87
C SER A 33 12.05 30.26 10.44
N PRO A 34 10.82 30.79 10.41
CA PRO A 34 10.40 31.82 11.36
C PRO A 34 9.42 31.24 12.39
N ALA A 35 9.92 31.23 13.62
CA ALA A 35 9.25 31.26 14.92
C ALA A 35 7.71 31.30 15.00
N LEU A 36 7.20 30.40 15.84
CA LEU A 36 5.87 30.33 16.45
C LEU A 36 5.76 31.40 17.57
N PRO A 37 4.65 32.15 17.67
CA PRO A 37 4.29 32.84 18.91
C PRO A 37 3.22 32.07 19.70
N GLN A 38 3.69 31.46 20.78
CA GLN A 38 3.20 31.57 22.16
C GLN A 38 1.86 30.93 22.54
N VAL A 39 2.03 29.85 23.30
CA VAL A 39 1.06 29.13 24.12
C VAL A 39 0.63 29.99 25.31
N ASN A 40 -0.65 30.31 25.43
CA ASN A 40 -1.26 30.63 26.72
C ASN A 40 -1.88 29.35 27.29
N ARG A 41 -1.31 28.88 28.40
CA ARG A 41 -1.84 27.82 29.25
C ARG A 41 -2.89 28.46 30.17
N VAL A 42 -4.15 28.06 30.03
CA VAL A 42 -5.11 28.09 31.14
C VAL A 42 -5.52 26.64 31.38
N LEU A 43 -5.14 26.18 32.56
CA LEU A 43 -5.51 24.92 33.17
C LEU A 43 -6.85 25.16 33.86
N ASP A 44 -7.90 24.46 33.44
CA ASP A 44 -8.97 24.08 34.35
C ASP A 44 -9.32 22.62 34.05
N THR A 45 -9.05 21.78 35.04
CA THR A 45 -9.46 20.38 35.12
C THR A 45 -10.85 20.36 35.74
N LEU A 46 -11.82 19.72 35.07
CA LEU A 46 -12.89 18.97 35.74
C LEU A 46 -13.16 17.69 34.93
N GLU A 47 -13.10 16.56 35.64
CA GLU A 47 -13.41 15.20 35.17
C GLU A 47 -14.87 15.05 34.73
N GLU A 48 -15.13 14.26 33.69
CA GLU A 48 -15.98 13.05 33.75
C GLU A 48 -15.78 12.17 32.48
N ALA A 49 -15.84 10.84 32.66
CA ALA A 49 -15.58 9.79 31.66
C ALA A 49 -16.89 9.25 31.01
N PRO A 50 -16.86 8.23 30.12
CA PRO A 50 -16.19 8.11 28.83
C PRO A 50 -17.22 7.82 27.70
N GLU A 51 -17.23 8.59 26.61
CA GLU A 51 -17.90 8.16 25.38
C GLU A 51 -16.85 7.75 24.33
N GLN A 52 -17.05 6.54 23.80
CA GLN A 52 -16.27 5.99 22.69
C GLN A 52 -16.50 6.83 21.43
N ASP A 53 -15.66 7.83 21.22
CA ASP A 53 -15.46 8.39 19.89
C ASP A 53 -14.28 7.69 19.23
N THR A 54 -14.58 6.61 18.52
CA THR A 54 -13.77 6.23 17.35
C THR A 54 -13.62 7.49 16.49
N PRO A 55 -12.40 7.98 16.22
CA PRO A 55 -12.23 9.00 15.20
C PRO A 55 -12.49 8.31 13.86
N VAL A 56 -13.75 8.35 13.41
CA VAL A 56 -14.10 8.13 12.02
C VAL A 56 -13.37 9.22 11.26
N SER A 57 -12.18 8.89 10.77
CA SER A 57 -11.47 9.68 9.80
C SER A 57 -12.40 9.83 8.61
N ASN A 58 -12.90 11.04 8.39
CA ASN A 58 -13.62 11.43 7.20
C ASN A 58 -12.68 11.39 5.99
N SER A 59 -12.15 10.21 5.66
CA SER A 59 -11.66 9.93 4.32
C SER A 59 -12.89 9.61 3.51
N SER A 60 -13.29 10.53 2.61
CA SER A 60 -14.28 10.22 1.59
C SER A 60 -13.89 8.88 0.96
N VAL A 61 -14.79 7.89 1.07
CA VAL A 61 -14.61 6.60 0.42
C VAL A 61 -14.32 6.91 -1.05
N PRO A 62 -13.19 6.46 -1.63
CA PRO A 62 -12.93 6.67 -3.03
C PRO A 62 -14.13 6.15 -3.84
N GLU A 63 -14.79 7.02 -4.60
CA GLU A 63 -16.01 6.68 -5.36
C GLU A 63 -15.83 5.42 -6.20
N GLU A 64 -14.60 5.18 -6.66
CA GLU A 64 -14.16 4.02 -7.45
C GLU A 64 -14.46 2.66 -6.79
N PHE A 65 -14.67 2.59 -5.47
CA PHE A 65 -14.97 1.34 -4.75
C PHE A 65 -16.24 1.41 -3.91
N SER A 66 -17.13 2.37 -4.21
CA SER A 66 -18.42 2.53 -3.52
C SER A 66 -19.32 1.30 -3.59
N ASP A 67 -19.20 0.49 -4.66
CA ASP A 67 -19.90 -0.78 -4.83
C ASP A 67 -19.32 -1.93 -3.97
N TRP A 68 -18.13 -1.76 -3.40
CA TRP A 68 -17.43 -2.76 -2.59
C TRP A 68 -17.06 -2.18 -1.21
N PRO A 69 -18.02 -2.07 -0.28
CA PRO A 69 -17.96 -1.16 0.89
C PRO A 69 -16.77 -1.37 1.84
N ASN A 70 -16.19 -2.58 1.92
CA ASN A 70 -15.06 -2.86 2.82
C ASN A 70 -13.69 -2.73 2.14
N TYR A 71 -13.65 -2.71 0.80
CA TYR A 71 -12.40 -2.56 0.06
C TYR A 71 -11.70 -1.20 0.26
N PRO A 72 -12.42 -0.06 0.33
CA PRO A 72 -11.84 1.25 0.64
C PRO A 72 -10.94 1.27 1.89
N LEU A 73 -11.29 0.50 2.93
CA LEU A 73 -10.51 0.44 4.16
C LEU A 73 -9.11 -0.16 3.91
N LEU A 74 -9.04 -1.24 3.12
CA LEU A 74 -7.77 -1.85 2.71
C LEU A 74 -6.96 -0.90 1.82
N ASP A 75 -7.62 -0.23 0.87
CA ASP A 75 -6.96 0.72 -0.02
C ASP A 75 -6.34 1.89 0.75
N THR A 76 -7.07 2.47 1.70
CA THR A 76 -6.58 3.51 2.60
C THR A 76 -5.42 2.99 3.46
N ALA A 77 -5.54 1.81 4.07
CA ALA A 77 -4.47 1.24 4.89
C ALA A 77 -3.17 1.05 4.09
N ILE A 78 -3.25 0.53 2.87
CA ILE A 78 -2.07 0.32 2.01
C ILE A 78 -1.50 1.64 1.48
N LYS A 79 -2.34 2.65 1.20
CA LYS A 79 -1.87 4.00 0.86
C LYS A 79 -1.13 4.65 2.03
N ASN A 80 -1.64 4.52 3.25
CA ASN A 80 -0.97 5.01 4.46
C ASN A 80 0.37 4.30 4.65
N LEU A 81 0.41 2.97 4.50
CA LEU A 81 1.67 2.19 4.55
C LEU A 81 2.70 2.66 3.52
N LYS A 82 2.25 2.93 2.28
CA LYS A 82 3.10 3.49 1.22
C LYS A 82 3.65 4.86 1.60
N ASN A 83 2.87 5.66 2.32
CA ASN A 83 3.24 6.99 2.80
C ASN A 83 4.04 6.98 4.11
N GLY A 84 4.43 5.80 4.61
CA GLY A 84 5.26 5.67 5.81
C GLY A 84 4.48 5.56 7.12
N ASP A 85 3.16 5.38 7.05
CA ASP A 85 2.30 5.11 8.20
C ASP A 85 1.88 3.63 8.26
N PRO A 86 2.55 2.80 9.08
CA PRO A 86 2.25 1.38 9.21
C PRO A 86 1.20 1.07 10.29
N ILE A 87 0.55 2.07 10.92
CA ILE A 87 -0.26 1.89 12.15
C ILE A 87 -1.29 0.77 11.99
N PHE A 88 -2.00 0.71 10.87
CA PHE A 88 -2.99 -0.35 10.61
C PHE A 88 -2.38 -1.76 10.68
N PHE A 89 -1.18 -1.96 10.14
CA PHE A 89 -0.53 -3.27 10.10
C PHE A 89 0.12 -3.66 11.43
N LYS A 90 0.10 -2.76 12.42
CA LYS A 90 0.53 -3.00 13.80
C LYS A 90 -0.64 -3.30 14.75
N GLN A 91 -1.89 -3.19 14.28
CA GLN A 91 -3.09 -3.55 15.05
C GLN A 91 -3.13 -5.06 15.35
N PRO A 92 -3.94 -5.51 16.31
CA PRO A 92 -4.20 -6.92 16.55
C PRO A 92 -4.50 -7.70 15.26
N ILE A 93 -4.05 -8.95 15.17
CA ILE A 93 -4.24 -9.79 13.99
C ILE A 93 -5.73 -10.01 13.66
N GLU A 94 -6.59 -9.95 14.68
CA GLU A 94 -8.04 -10.01 14.59
C GLU A 94 -8.61 -8.92 13.69
N ASP A 95 -8.12 -7.68 13.79
CA ASP A 95 -8.62 -6.55 12.99
C ASP A 95 -8.27 -6.72 11.51
N ILE A 96 -7.05 -7.21 11.23
CA ILE A 96 -6.60 -7.54 9.88
C ILE A 96 -7.45 -8.69 9.33
N ASN A 97 -7.65 -9.74 10.12
CA ASN A 97 -8.47 -10.89 9.75
C ASN A 97 -9.91 -10.51 9.44
N GLN A 98 -10.50 -9.67 10.29
CA GLN A 98 -11.86 -9.21 10.16
C GLN A 98 -12.04 -8.35 8.90
N LEU A 99 -11.11 -7.42 8.63
CA LEU A 99 -11.13 -6.64 7.39
C LEU A 99 -11.15 -7.55 6.15
N PHE A 100 -10.26 -8.54 6.06
CA PHE A 100 -10.23 -9.42 4.89
C PHE A 100 -11.45 -10.35 4.80
N LEU A 101 -11.99 -10.80 5.94
CA LEU A 101 -13.26 -11.52 5.98
C LEU A 101 -14.38 -10.68 5.38
N ASP A 102 -14.49 -9.42 5.80
CA ASP A 102 -15.53 -8.50 5.37
C ASP A 102 -15.38 -8.09 3.90
N ILE A 103 -14.15 -7.92 3.42
CA ILE A 103 -13.86 -7.72 1.99
C ILE A 103 -14.35 -8.91 1.16
N LYS A 104 -14.07 -10.15 1.61
CA LYS A 104 -14.49 -11.38 0.91
C LYS A 104 -16.01 -11.58 0.93
N LYS A 105 -16.69 -11.12 1.99
CA LYS A 105 -18.16 -11.16 2.09
C LYS A 105 -18.85 -10.12 1.22
N SER A 106 -18.25 -8.93 1.06
CA SER A 106 -18.86 -7.82 0.33
C SER A 106 -18.43 -7.68 -1.13
N VAL A 107 -17.75 -8.68 -1.71
CA VAL A 107 -17.32 -8.64 -3.12
C VAL A 107 -18.54 -8.52 -4.05
N PRO A 108 -18.60 -7.49 -4.93
CA PRO A 108 -19.66 -7.34 -5.91
C PRO A 108 -19.78 -8.56 -6.82
N LYS A 109 -21.01 -8.91 -7.23
CA LYS A 109 -21.25 -10.06 -8.12
C LYS A 109 -20.43 -9.99 -9.41
N SER A 110 -20.30 -8.81 -10.01
CA SER A 110 -19.51 -8.55 -11.22
C SER A 110 -18.01 -8.77 -11.02
N LEU A 111 -17.50 -8.65 -9.79
CA LEU A 111 -16.09 -8.81 -9.43
C LEU A 111 -15.77 -10.15 -8.78
N LYS A 112 -16.78 -10.98 -8.47
CA LYS A 112 -16.64 -12.27 -7.79
C LYS A 112 -16.11 -13.37 -8.72
N THR A 113 -14.89 -13.15 -9.23
CA THR A 113 -14.16 -14.06 -10.11
C THR A 113 -12.99 -14.70 -9.36
N ASN A 114 -12.61 -15.93 -9.73
CA ASN A 114 -11.46 -16.62 -9.12
C ASN A 114 -10.17 -15.79 -9.23
N SER A 115 -10.00 -15.07 -10.34
CA SER A 115 -8.84 -14.20 -10.59
C SER A 115 -8.71 -13.06 -9.57
N ILE A 116 -9.83 -12.44 -9.18
CA ILE A 116 -9.87 -11.38 -8.16
C ILE A 116 -9.73 -11.97 -6.77
N LEU A 117 -10.49 -13.04 -6.46
CA LEU A 117 -10.44 -13.68 -5.14
C LEU A 117 -9.05 -14.24 -4.79
N ALA A 118 -8.35 -14.81 -5.76
CA ALA A 118 -6.97 -15.26 -5.58
C ALA A 118 -6.02 -14.09 -5.24
N ARG A 119 -6.20 -12.92 -5.88
CA ARG A 119 -5.39 -11.73 -5.60
C ARG A 119 -5.70 -11.13 -4.23
N VAL A 120 -6.98 -11.09 -3.84
CA VAL A 120 -7.38 -10.74 -2.46
C VAL A 120 -6.67 -11.67 -1.47
N LYS A 121 -6.61 -12.98 -1.74
CA LYS A 121 -5.94 -13.94 -0.86
C LYS A 121 -4.42 -13.72 -0.76
N VAL A 122 -3.76 -13.35 -1.86
CA VAL A 122 -2.34 -12.99 -1.84
C VAL A 122 -2.10 -11.74 -1.01
N THR A 123 -2.90 -10.69 -1.22
CA THR A 123 -2.83 -9.45 -0.43
C THR A 123 -3.11 -9.71 1.05
N GLU A 124 -4.09 -10.55 1.37
CA GLU A 124 -4.38 -11.01 2.74
C GLU A 124 -3.17 -11.68 3.38
N THR A 125 -2.52 -12.59 2.65
CA THR A 125 -1.35 -13.33 3.16
C THR A 125 -0.17 -12.39 3.45
N LEU A 126 0.08 -11.43 2.55
CA LEU A 126 1.16 -10.46 2.72
C LEU A 126 0.87 -9.46 3.85
N ALA A 127 -0.40 -9.08 4.05
CA ALA A 127 -0.80 -8.22 5.16
C ALA A 127 -0.59 -8.90 6.52
N ARG A 128 -0.98 -10.18 6.65
CA ARG A 128 -0.69 -10.99 7.85
C ARG A 128 0.80 -11.13 8.11
N LYS A 129 1.57 -11.48 7.06
CA LYS A 129 3.02 -11.60 7.19
C LYS A 129 3.67 -10.28 7.64
N LEU A 130 3.22 -9.15 7.09
CA LEU A 130 3.74 -7.85 7.50
C LEU A 130 3.41 -7.54 8.96
N HIS A 131 2.21 -7.88 9.41
CA HIS A 131 1.82 -7.78 10.82
C HIS A 131 2.74 -8.62 11.71
N GLU A 132 2.92 -9.90 11.39
CA GLU A 132 3.81 -10.79 12.14
C GLU A 132 5.21 -10.20 12.29
N LEU A 133 5.75 -9.62 11.21
CA LEU A 133 7.06 -8.94 11.23
C LEU A 133 7.06 -7.67 12.08
N TYR A 134 5.96 -6.92 12.15
CA TYR A 134 5.86 -5.72 12.98
C TYR A 134 5.56 -5.99 14.45
N SER A 135 5.06 -7.17 14.79
CA SER A 135 4.71 -7.55 16.17
C SER A 135 5.90 -8.08 16.99
N VAL A 136 7.07 -8.27 16.37
CA VAL A 136 8.28 -8.79 17.03
C VAL A 136 9.29 -7.66 17.22
N GLU A 137 9.89 -7.55 18.41
CA GLU A 137 10.87 -6.50 18.75
C GLU A 137 12.17 -6.59 17.93
N ASP A 138 12.68 -7.80 17.70
CA ASP A 138 13.90 -8.08 16.93
C ASP A 138 13.58 -8.67 15.56
N THR A 139 12.85 -7.91 14.74
CA THR A 139 12.44 -8.35 13.40
C THR A 139 13.54 -8.16 12.36
N ASP A 140 13.57 -9.02 11.34
CA ASP A 140 14.41 -8.80 10.16
C ASP A 140 13.85 -7.60 9.37
N LEU A 141 14.48 -6.43 9.54
CA LEU A 141 14.10 -5.19 8.85
C LEU A 141 14.11 -5.33 7.33
N LYS A 142 15.02 -6.12 6.76
CA LYS A 142 15.09 -6.35 5.33
C LYS A 142 13.89 -7.18 4.87
N GLU A 143 13.52 -8.19 5.65
CA GLU A 143 12.32 -8.99 5.36
C GLU A 143 11.04 -8.16 5.50
N ALA A 144 10.95 -7.31 6.52
CA ALA A 144 9.81 -6.40 6.73
C ALA A 144 9.65 -5.43 5.55
N GLU A 145 10.72 -4.76 5.12
CA GLU A 145 10.67 -3.86 3.96
C GLU A 145 10.34 -4.61 2.66
N GLN A 146 10.90 -5.79 2.45
CA GLN A 146 10.57 -6.60 1.28
C GLN A 146 9.09 -7.05 1.29
N THR A 147 8.56 -7.40 2.46
CA THR A 147 7.16 -7.80 2.64
C THR A 147 6.22 -6.62 2.39
N LYS A 148 6.56 -5.43 2.88
CA LYS A 148 5.86 -4.17 2.57
C LYS A 148 5.81 -3.90 1.07
N VAL A 149 6.94 -3.99 0.38
CA VAL A 149 7.00 -3.80 -1.09
C VAL A 149 6.11 -4.82 -1.81
N ASN A 150 6.16 -6.08 -1.38
CA ASN A 150 5.34 -7.15 -1.97
C ASN A 150 3.85 -6.91 -1.73
N LEU A 151 3.46 -6.48 -0.53
CA LEU A 151 2.09 -6.14 -0.19
C LEU A 151 1.56 -5.03 -1.10
N ILE A 152 2.28 -3.92 -1.22
CA ILE A 152 1.93 -2.79 -2.10
C ILE A 152 1.80 -3.27 -3.55
N LYS A 153 2.75 -4.08 -4.04
CA LYS A 153 2.70 -4.63 -5.40
C LYS A 153 1.49 -5.56 -5.62
N SER A 154 1.15 -6.39 -4.64
CA SER A 154 -0.01 -7.27 -4.71
C SER A 154 -1.32 -6.47 -4.80
N HIS A 155 -1.41 -5.38 -4.04
CA HIS A 155 -2.55 -4.46 -4.06
C HIS A 155 -2.70 -3.76 -5.41
N THR A 156 -1.61 -3.23 -5.96
CA THR A 156 -1.62 -2.67 -7.33
C THR A 156 -2.10 -3.70 -8.35
N ASN A 157 -1.67 -4.96 -8.21
CA ASN A 157 -2.11 -6.04 -9.10
C ASN A 157 -3.60 -6.39 -8.94
N LEU A 158 -4.13 -6.31 -7.73
CA LEU A 158 -5.56 -6.46 -7.44
C LEU A 158 -6.38 -5.34 -8.09
N ILE A 159 -6.00 -4.08 -7.87
CA ILE A 159 -6.65 -2.91 -8.52
C ILE A 159 -6.66 -3.06 -10.03
N PHE A 160 -5.51 -3.41 -10.63
CA PHE A 160 -5.41 -3.61 -12.07
C PHE A 160 -6.41 -4.68 -12.57
N GLN A 161 -6.52 -5.81 -11.86
CA GLN A 161 -7.44 -6.88 -12.23
C GLN A 161 -8.91 -6.47 -12.05
N ILE A 162 -9.23 -5.68 -11.02
CA ILE A 162 -10.57 -5.10 -10.82
C ILE A 162 -10.92 -4.19 -12.02
N ASN A 163 -10.05 -3.26 -12.36
CA ASN A 163 -10.28 -2.28 -13.42
C ASN A 163 -10.44 -2.96 -14.79
N LYS A 164 -9.58 -3.94 -15.10
CA LYS A 164 -9.73 -4.76 -16.30
C LYS A 164 -11.07 -5.52 -16.36
N THR A 165 -11.57 -5.97 -15.21
CA THR A 165 -12.85 -6.70 -15.14
C THR A 165 -14.02 -5.75 -15.39
N ARG A 166 -14.00 -4.57 -14.78
CA ARG A 166 -15.01 -3.52 -14.99
C ARG A 166 -15.05 -3.02 -16.42
N GLU A 167 -13.88 -2.77 -17.03
CA GLU A 167 -13.80 -2.35 -18.43
C GLU A 167 -14.45 -3.37 -19.37
N LYS A 168 -14.14 -4.66 -19.19
CA LYS A 168 -14.73 -5.74 -19.98
C LYS A 168 -16.26 -5.81 -19.81
N GLU A 169 -16.76 -5.55 -18.61
CA GLU A 169 -18.21 -5.54 -18.36
C GLU A 169 -18.89 -4.35 -19.02
N ALA A 170 -18.30 -3.15 -18.95
CA ALA A 170 -18.81 -1.96 -19.61
C ALA A 170 -18.91 -2.14 -21.14
N GLN A 171 -17.93 -2.82 -21.75
CA GLN A 171 -17.94 -3.15 -23.19
C GLN A 171 -19.05 -4.14 -23.59
N ARG A 172 -19.58 -4.96 -22.66
CA ARG A 172 -20.72 -5.84 -22.97
C ARG A 172 -22.02 -5.07 -23.14
N ILE A 173 -22.15 -3.95 -22.44
CA ILE A 173 -23.35 -3.10 -22.45
C ILE A 173 -23.42 -2.28 -23.75
N THR A 174 -22.29 -2.05 -24.43
CA THR A 174 -22.18 -1.13 -25.57
C THR A 174 -22.29 -1.77 -26.95
N LYS A 175 -22.58 -3.08 -27.08
CA LYS A 175 -22.74 -3.68 -28.42
C LYS A 175 -24.03 -3.17 -29.10
N PRO A 176 -23.94 -2.38 -30.18
CA PRO A 176 -25.11 -1.96 -30.95
C PRO A 176 -25.65 -3.15 -31.75
N ILE A 177 -26.96 -3.13 -32.03
CA ILE A 177 -27.63 -4.03 -32.98
C ILE A 177 -27.21 -3.66 -34.41
#